data_AF-A0A976PK26-F1
#
_entry.id   AF-A0A976PK26-F1
#
_cell.length_a   1.000
_cell.length_b   1.000
_cell.length_c   1.000
_cell.angle_alpha   90.00
_cell.angle_beta   90.00
_cell.angle_gamma   90.00
#
_symmetry.space_group_name_H-M   'P 1'
#
loop_
_entity.id
_entity.type
_entity.pdbx_description
1 polymer ?
#
loop_
_entity_poly.entity_id
_entity_poly.type
_entity_poly.pdbx_seq_one_letter_code
_entity_poly.pdbx_strand_id
1 'polypeptide(L)'
;NRIDEVVVFHPLGKGQIRGIAEIQLDILTKRLAERDLSLDLSEEVMDKICEAGFDPVYGARPLKRAIQQLLENPLAQEVLAGHYVPGNTICVRMSGDEIEFSTG
;
A
#
# COMPACT_ATOMS: atom_id res chain seq x y z
N ASN A 1 -33.43 -29.88 9.10
CA ASN A 1 -32.51 -29.00 9.85
C ASN A 1 -31.37 -28.59 8.94
N ARG A 2 -31.51 -27.46 8.25
CA ARG A 2 -30.47 -26.84 7.42
C ARG A 2 -29.90 -25.67 8.23
N ILE A 3 -28.59 -25.48 8.08
CA ILE A 3 -27.71 -24.62 8.88
C ILE A 3 -28.16 -23.15 8.80
N ASP A 4 -28.39 -22.53 9.95
CA ASP A 4 -28.50 -21.06 10.12
C ASP A 4 -27.36 -20.58 11.04
N GLU A 5 -26.11 -20.86 10.68
CA GLU A 5 -24.98 -20.18 11.32
C GLU A 5 -24.82 -18.80 10.67
N VAL A 6 -25.29 -17.77 11.38
CA VAL A 6 -24.99 -16.38 11.05
C VAL A 6 -23.50 -16.16 11.29
N VAL A 7 -22.73 -16.08 10.21
CA VAL A 7 -21.32 -15.66 10.30
C VAL A 7 -21.30 -14.17 10.64
N VAL A 8 -21.08 -13.86 11.93
CA VAL A 8 -20.90 -12.49 12.40
C VAL A 8 -19.46 -12.06 12.09
N PHE A 9 -19.31 -11.19 11.10
CA PHE A 9 -18.03 -10.55 10.83
C PHE A 9 -17.78 -9.46 11.85
N HIS A 10 -16.71 -9.62 12.63
CA HIS A 10 -16.20 -8.55 13.48
C HIS A 10 -15.49 -7.51 12.59
N PRO A 11 -15.58 -6.21 12.91
CA PRO A 11 -14.84 -5.18 12.18
C PRO A 11 -13.33 -5.48 12.23
N LEU A 12 -12.64 -5.21 11.12
CA LEU A 12 -11.20 -5.49 11.01
C LEU A 12 -10.42 -4.63 12.01
N GLY A 13 -9.50 -5.27 12.75
CA GLY A 13 -8.54 -4.57 13.59
C GLY A 13 -7.40 -3.96 12.78
N LYS A 14 -6.69 -2.97 13.35
CA LYS A 14 -5.54 -2.29 12.70
C LYS A 14 -4.50 -3.27 12.14
N GLY A 15 -4.14 -4.31 12.89
CA GLY A 15 -3.18 -5.33 12.44
C GLY A 15 -3.67 -6.13 11.22
N GLN A 16 -4.97 -6.40 11.11
CA GLN A 16 -5.53 -7.10 9.95
C GLN A 16 -5.51 -6.21 8.71
N ILE A 17 -5.79 -4.92 8.86
CA ILE A 17 -5.72 -3.95 7.76
C ILE A 17 -4.30 -3.84 7.24
N ARG A 18 -3.31 -3.78 8.15
CA ARG A 18 -1.90 -3.77 7.79
C ARG A 18 -1.49 -5.00 6.99
N GLY A 19 -1.88 -6.20 7.43
CA GLY A 19 -1.61 -7.42 6.67
C GLY A 19 -2.27 -7.43 5.28
N ILE A 20 -3.48 -6.87 5.14
CA ILE A 20 -4.10 -6.71 3.82
C ILE A 20 -3.32 -5.69 2.97
N ALA A 21 -2.84 -4.60 3.56
CA ALA A 21 -2.06 -3.58 2.87
C ALA A 21 -0.74 -4.18 2.35
N GLU A 22 -0.04 -4.97 3.16
CA GLU A 22 1.17 -5.69 2.78
C GLU A 22 0.93 -6.61 1.57
N ILE A 23 -0.16 -7.39 1.57
CA ILE A 23 -0.53 -8.24 0.42
C ILE A 23 -0.75 -7.43 -0.85
N GLN A 24 -1.41 -6.27 -0.75
CA GLN A 24 -1.64 -5.40 -1.91
C GLN A 24 -0.34 -4.75 -2.39
N LEU A 25 0.55 -4.36 -1.47
CA LEU A 25 1.85 -3.76 -1.77
C LEU A 25 2.83 -4.76 -2.37
N ASP A 26 2.72 -6.04 -2.04
CA ASP A 26 3.51 -7.11 -2.68
C ASP A 26 3.25 -7.17 -4.19
N ILE A 27 2.02 -6.88 -4.64
CA ILE A 27 1.68 -6.80 -6.08
C ILE A 27 2.41 -5.63 -6.74
N LEU A 28 2.53 -4.48 -6.07
CA LEU A 28 3.31 -3.35 -6.55
C LEU A 28 4.81 -3.69 -6.59
N THR A 29 5.33 -4.26 -5.50
CA THR A 29 6.73 -4.63 -5.35
C THR A 29 7.18 -5.61 -6.43
N LYS A 30 6.36 -6.62 -6.74
CA LYS A 30 6.61 -7.57 -7.84
C LYS A 30 6.69 -6.89 -9.21
N ARG A 31 5.79 -5.95 -9.49
CA ARG A 31 5.81 -5.18 -10.76
C ARG A 31 7.05 -4.28 -10.89
N LEU A 32 7.56 -3.76 -9.78
CA LEU A 32 8.82 -3.01 -9.76
C LEU A 32 10.01 -3.95 -10.00
N ALA A 33 10.00 -5.13 -9.39
CA ALA A 33 11.05 -6.13 -9.57
C ALA A 33 11.15 -6.63 -11.03
N GLU A 34 10.04 -6.72 -11.76
CA GLU A 34 10.05 -7.01 -13.22
C GLU A 34 10.84 -5.97 -14.04
N ARG A 35 11.08 -4.78 -13.47
CA ARG A 35 11.90 -3.69 -14.04
C ARG A 35 13.26 -3.54 -13.35
N ASP A 36 13.66 -4.52 -12.54
CA ASP A 36 14.87 -4.48 -11.72
C ASP A 36 14.88 -3.30 -10.72
N LEU A 37 13.70 -2.93 -10.21
CA LEU A 37 13.54 -1.89 -9.20
C LEU A 37 13.10 -2.53 -7.88
N SER A 38 13.66 -2.04 -6.77
CA SER A 38 13.26 -2.43 -5.41
C SER A 38 12.45 -1.31 -4.75
N LEU A 39 11.60 -1.67 -3.79
CA LEU A 39 10.81 -0.72 -3.00
C LEU A 39 11.16 -0.87 -1.53
N ASP A 40 11.54 0.24 -0.89
CA ASP A 40 11.74 0.33 0.54
C ASP A 40 10.74 1.34 1.12
N LEU A 41 9.70 0.83 1.77
CA LEU A 41 8.59 1.61 2.32
C LEU A 41 8.74 1.74 3.84
N SER A 42 8.74 2.96 4.36
CA SER A 42 8.80 3.15 5.82
C SER A 42 7.49 2.79 6.53
N GLU A 43 7.58 2.50 7.82
CA GLU A 43 6.41 2.13 8.62
C GLU A 43 5.39 3.27 8.70
N GLU A 44 5.84 4.53 8.72
CA GLU A 44 4.96 5.69 8.77
C GLU A 44 4.11 5.83 7.51
N VAL A 45 4.67 5.51 6.34
CA VAL A 45 3.91 5.50 5.08
C VAL A 45 2.91 4.36 5.06
N MET A 46 3.30 3.17 5.56
CA MET A 46 2.37 2.03 5.71
C MET A 46 1.19 2.40 6.62
N ASP A 47 1.45 3.08 7.74
CA ASP A 47 0.41 3.50 8.66
C ASP A 47 -0.52 4.54 8.01
N LYS A 48 0.03 5.52 7.29
CA LYS A 48 -0.76 6.50 6.53
C LYS A 48 -1.69 5.83 5.51
N ILE A 49 -1.19 4.83 4.79
CA ILE A 49 -1.98 4.04 3.82
C ILE A 49 -3.10 3.28 4.54
N CYS A 50 -2.80 2.65 5.67
CA CYS A 50 -3.79 1.90 6.44
C CYS A 50 -4.89 2.81 7.01
N GLU A 51 -4.52 3.99 7.50
CA GLU A 51 -5.46 4.99 7.99
C GLU A 51 -6.37 5.52 6.88
N ALA A 52 -5.80 5.88 5.72
CA ALA A 52 -6.57 6.31 4.56
C ALA A 52 -7.43 5.19 3.94
N GLY A 53 -6.99 3.94 4.11
CA GLY A 53 -7.62 2.75 3.56
C GLY A 53 -8.67 2.09 4.46
N PHE A 54 -8.86 2.60 5.68
CA PHE A 54 -9.80 2.08 6.66
C PHE A 54 -11.08 2.90 6.73
N ASP A 55 -12.21 2.20 6.73
CA ASP A 55 -13.51 2.77 7.02
C ASP A 55 -14.22 1.93 8.10
N PRO A 56 -14.80 2.54 9.14
CA PRO A 56 -15.43 1.79 10.24
C PRO A 56 -16.68 0.99 9.81
N VAL A 57 -17.34 1.39 8.72
CA VAL A 57 -18.51 0.71 8.15
C VAL A 57 -18.10 -0.29 7.08
N TYR A 58 -17.12 0.06 6.26
CA TYR A 58 -16.73 -0.70 5.07
C TYR A 58 -15.44 -1.53 5.23
N GLY A 59 -14.74 -1.42 6.36
CA GLY A 59 -13.47 -2.08 6.62
C GLY A 59 -12.37 -1.62 5.67
N ALA A 60 -11.53 -2.55 5.21
CA ALA A 60 -10.41 -2.30 4.30
C ALA A 60 -10.83 -2.12 2.83
N ARG A 61 -12.12 -2.02 2.50
CA ARG A 61 -12.58 -1.84 1.10
C ARG A 61 -11.94 -0.63 0.41
N PRO A 62 -11.73 0.53 1.08
CA PRO A 62 -11.04 1.68 0.47
C PRO A 62 -9.53 1.48 0.28
N LEU A 63 -8.91 0.49 0.92
CA LEU A 63 -7.46 0.32 1.00
C LEU A 63 -6.77 0.22 -0.37
N LYS A 64 -7.37 -0.53 -1.30
CA LYS A 64 -6.84 -0.61 -2.67
C LYS A 64 -6.76 0.77 -3.33
N ARG A 65 -7.79 1.60 -3.14
CA ARG A 65 -7.82 2.96 -3.69
C ARG A 65 -6.81 3.86 -2.99
N ALA A 66 -6.65 3.74 -1.68
CA ALA A 66 -5.65 4.48 -0.92
C ALA A 66 -4.23 4.19 -1.43
N ILE A 67 -3.86 2.91 -1.55
CA ILE A 67 -2.57 2.47 -2.12
C ILE A 67 -2.38 3.04 -3.53
N GLN A 68 -3.41 2.99 -4.37
CA GLN A 68 -3.32 3.50 -5.72
C GLN A 68 -3.04 5.01 -5.78
N GLN A 69 -3.80 5.80 -5.01
CA GLN A 69 -3.71 7.26 -5.05
C GLN A 69 -2.47 7.79 -4.35
N LEU A 70 -2.12 7.22 -3.21
CA LEU A 70 -1.02 7.71 -2.37
C LEU A 70 0.34 7.18 -2.79
N LEU A 71 0.39 6.02 -3.45
CA LEU A 71 1.66 5.35 -3.74
C LEU A 71 1.81 4.96 -5.22
N GLU A 72 0.92 4.11 -5.75
CA GLU A 72 1.12 3.50 -7.07
C GLU A 72 1.11 4.53 -8.20
N ASN A 73 0.16 5.47 -8.20
CA ASN A 73 0.03 6.45 -9.25
C ASN A 73 1.19 7.45 -9.26
N PRO A 74 1.58 8.09 -8.13
CA PRO A 74 2.76 8.96 -8.09
C PRO A 74 4.03 8.20 -8.50
N LEU A 75 4.24 7.00 -7.97
CA LEU A 75 5.42 6.21 -8.29
C LEU A 75 5.49 5.84 -9.79
N ALA A 76 4.35 5.49 -10.38
CA ALA A 76 4.29 5.20 -11.82
C ALA A 76 4.68 6.43 -12.65
N GLN A 77 4.28 7.64 -12.25
CA GLN A 77 4.66 8.87 -12.93
C GLN A 77 6.17 9.11 -12.87
N GLU A 78 6.78 8.94 -11.69
CA GLU A 78 8.22 9.11 -11.50
C GLU A 78 9.04 8.08 -12.31
N VAL A 79 8.59 6.81 -12.34
CA VAL A 79 9.21 5.77 -13.16
C VAL A 79 9.09 6.08 -14.65
N LEU A 80 7.93 6.58 -15.11
CA LEU A 80 7.72 6.98 -16.51
C LEU A 80 8.53 8.22 -16.91
N ALA A 81 8.78 9.13 -15.96
CA ALA A 81 9.65 10.28 -16.16
C ALA A 81 11.14 9.89 -16.29
N GLY A 82 11.50 8.65 -15.95
CA GLY A 82 12.86 8.13 -16.05
C GLY A 82 13.75 8.51 -14.86
N HIS A 83 13.16 8.85 -13.71
CA HIS A 83 13.92 9.20 -12.50
C HIS A 83 14.59 7.98 -11.84
N TYR A 84 14.14 6.76 -12.17
CA TYR A 84 14.69 5.51 -11.65
C TYR A 84 15.24 4.64 -12.76
N VAL A 85 16.41 4.06 -12.52
CA VAL A 85 17.08 3.12 -13.43
C VAL A 85 17.13 1.72 -12.82
N PRO A 86 17.27 0.66 -13.65
CA PRO A 86 17.49 -0.71 -13.18
C PRO A 86 18.57 -0.78 -12.08
N GLY A 87 18.29 -1.55 -11.03
CA GLY A 87 19.08 -1.70 -9.82
C GLY A 87 18.78 -0.70 -8.71
N ASN A 88 17.97 0.35 -8.95
CA ASN A 88 17.62 1.32 -7.91
C ASN A 88 16.70 0.72 -6.84
N THR A 89 16.91 1.17 -5.60
CA THR A 89 15.95 1.00 -4.50
C THR A 89 15.21 2.30 -4.31
N ILE A 90 13.89 2.28 -4.49
CA ILE A 90 13.03 3.42 -4.32
C ILE A 90 12.64 3.51 -2.84
N CYS A 91 13.20 4.49 -2.16
CA CYS A 91 12.89 4.80 -0.77
C CYS A 91 11.64 5.68 -0.72
N VAL A 92 10.63 5.20 0.00
CA VAL A 92 9.36 5.92 0.20
C VAL A 92 9.25 6.28 1.66
N ARG A 93 9.16 7.59 1.95
CA ARG A 93 9.20 8.16 3.30
C ARG A 93 8.10 9.19 3.49
N MET A 94 7.76 9.47 4.74
CA MET A 94 6.91 10.61 5.10
C MET A 94 7.78 11.87 5.20
N SER A 95 7.34 12.94 4.56
CA SER A 95 7.90 14.29 4.65
C SER A 95 6.81 15.22 5.17
N GLY A 96 6.71 15.31 6.50
CA GLY A 96 5.54 15.89 7.15
C GLY A 96 4.28 15.04 6.90
N ASP A 97 3.30 15.62 6.21
CA ASP A 97 2.04 14.94 5.84
C ASP A 97 2.05 14.34 4.42
N GLU A 98 3.12 14.55 3.67
CA GLU A 98 3.26 14.11 2.28
C GLU A 98 4.15 12.87 2.18
N ILE A 99 3.94 12.09 1.11
CA ILE A 99 4.78 10.94 0.77
C ILE A 99 5.83 11.42 -0.24
N GLU A 100 7.09 11.19 0.09
CA GLU A 100 8.24 11.55 -0.73
C GLU A 100 8.94 10.29 -1.24
N PHE A 101 9.39 10.36 -2.50
CA PHE A 101 10.10 9.29 -3.18
C PHE A 101 11.54 9.72 -3.43
N SER A 102 12.49 8.86 -3.11
CA SER A 102 13.92 9.09 -3.39
C SER A 102 14.62 7.80 -3.78
N THR A 103 15.81 7.93 -4.36
CA THR A 103 16.68 6.78 -4.66
C THR A 103 17.63 6.54 -3.50
N GLY A 104 17.68 5.30 -3.02
CA GLY A 104 18.64 4.82 -2.02
C GLY A 104 19.96 4.36 -2.60
#